data_AF-X0ZGQ7-F1
#
_entry.id   AF-X0ZGQ7-F1
#
_cell.length_a   1.000
_cell.length_b   1.000
_cell.length_c   1.000
_cell.angle_alpha   90.00
_cell.angle_beta   90.00
_cell.angle_gamma   90.00
#
_symmetry.space_group_name_H-M   'P 1'
#
loop_
_entity.id
_entity.type
_entity.pdbx_description
1 polymer ?
#
loop_
_entity_poly.entity_id
_entity_poly.type
_entity_poly.pdbx_seq_one_letter_code
_entity_poly.pdbx_strand_id
1 'polypeptide(L)'
;MLRDLEVVENRLGNLKKSKKELIHDELIEGEVLEKCDQYLSDDKFLSSFEFTEDEIKRISGFSFYTLKPIIIALNLSEEQFRSNVFPRKEELSQLIKNNNMVSINICGKMEMEISQLEPEERQVFLEDLGLKESGIERLCRIGYEHLGLITFFTVVKDEVRAWTIKK
;
A
#
# COMPACT_ATOMS: atom_id res chain seq x y z
N MET A 1 6.94 -12.14 0.46
CA MET A 1 6.24 -13.44 0.32
C MET A 1 7.06 -14.57 0.89
N LEU A 2 8.14 -15.04 0.24
CA LEU A 2 9.00 -16.12 0.77
C LEU A 2 9.43 -15.91 2.22
N ARG A 3 9.86 -14.69 2.56
CA ARG A 3 10.24 -14.34 3.93
C ARG A 3 9.07 -14.44 4.91
N ASP A 4 7.87 -14.04 4.51
CA ASP A 4 6.70 -14.11 5.38
C ASP A 4 6.26 -15.57 5.56
N LEU A 5 6.32 -16.38 4.50
CA LEU A 5 6.04 -17.81 4.54
C LEU A 5 6.98 -18.54 5.49
N GLU A 6 8.28 -18.30 5.39
CA GLU A 6 9.28 -18.86 6.30
C GLU A 6 8.99 -18.50 7.77
N VAL A 7 8.55 -17.27 8.05
CA VAL A 7 8.18 -16.84 9.42
C VAL A 7 6.96 -17.60 9.91
N VAL A 8 5.94 -17.75 9.07
CA VAL A 8 4.70 -18.50 9.37
C VAL A 8 5.01 -19.98 9.63
N GLU A 9 5.70 -20.64 8.71
CA GLU A 9 6.05 -22.07 8.82
C GLU A 9 6.87 -22.37 10.08
N ASN A 10 7.87 -21.53 10.39
CA ASN A 10 8.69 -21.70 11.58
C ASN A 10 7.86 -21.55 12.87
N ARG A 11 6.96 -20.56 12.91
CA ARG A 11 6.11 -20.34 14.09
C ARG A 11 5.10 -21.47 14.29
N LEU A 12 4.42 -21.88 13.22
CA LEU A 12 3.52 -23.03 13.23
C LEU A 12 4.25 -24.32 13.64
N GLY A 13 5.46 -24.54 13.13
CA GLY A 13 6.30 -25.67 13.51
C GLY A 13 6.65 -25.69 15.00
N ASN A 14 6.91 -24.53 15.59
CA ASN A 14 7.19 -24.41 17.03
C ASN A 14 5.93 -24.66 17.88
N LEU A 15 4.77 -24.14 17.46
CA LEU A 15 3.49 -24.40 18.13
C LEU A 15 3.14 -25.90 18.12
N LYS A 16 3.32 -26.57 16.97
CA LYS A 16 3.08 -28.01 16.81
C LYS A 16 4.06 -28.88 17.61
N LYS A 17 5.30 -28.44 17.81
CA LYS A 17 6.33 -29.15 18.59
C LYS A 17 6.27 -28.86 20.09
N SER A 18 5.45 -27.91 20.52
CA SER A 18 5.31 -27.58 21.94
C SER A 18 4.82 -28.80 22.70
N LYS A 19 5.60 -29.22 23.71
CA LYS A 19 5.21 -30.30 24.64
C LYS A 19 4.25 -29.82 25.73
N LYS A 20 4.02 -28.51 25.81
CA LYS A 20 3.09 -27.89 26.76
C LYS A 20 1.73 -27.72 26.10
N GLU A 21 0.68 -27.84 26.90
CA GLU A 21 -0.67 -27.47 26.47
C GLU A 21 -0.67 -25.99 26.05
N LEU A 22 -1.07 -25.74 24.82
CA LEU A 22 -1.12 -24.40 24.25
C LEU A 22 -2.21 -23.61 24.97
N ILE A 23 -1.91 -22.36 25.32
CA ILE A 23 -2.92 -21.46 25.87
C ILE A 23 -3.89 -21.03 24.77
N HIS A 24 -5.09 -20.57 25.16
CA HIS A 24 -6.14 -20.18 24.22
C HIS A 24 -5.68 -19.19 23.14
N ASP A 25 -4.84 -18.21 23.52
CA ASP A 25 -4.29 -17.25 22.57
C ASP A 25 -3.32 -17.88 21.54
N GLU A 26 -2.53 -18.88 21.93
CA GLU A 26 -1.62 -19.58 21.03
C GLU A 26 -2.37 -20.48 20.04
N LEU A 27 -3.51 -21.04 20.45
CA LEU A 27 -4.39 -21.80 19.56
C LEU A 27 -4.99 -20.89 18.48
N ILE A 28 -5.53 -19.73 18.88
CA ILE A 28 -6.10 -18.77 17.94
C ILE A 28 -5.01 -18.19 17.04
N GLU A 29 -3.83 -17.86 17.57
CA GLU A 29 -2.69 -17.43 16.75
C GLU A 29 -2.34 -18.49 15.69
N GLY A 30 -2.29 -19.76 16.09
CA GLY A 30 -2.07 -20.88 15.18
C GLY A 30 -3.09 -20.95 14.04
N GLU A 31 -4.39 -20.80 14.35
CA GLU A 31 -5.46 -20.78 13.35
C GLU A 31 -5.28 -19.64 12.34
N VAL A 32 -4.92 -18.44 12.81
CA VAL A 32 -4.68 -17.29 11.93
C VAL A 32 -3.43 -17.50 11.07
N LEU A 33 -2.37 -18.06 11.65
CA LEU A 33 -1.15 -18.36 10.91
C LEU A 33 -1.36 -19.47 9.88
N GLU A 34 -2.21 -20.46 10.13
CA GLU A 34 -2.59 -21.46 9.12
C GLU A 34 -3.36 -20.84 7.96
N LYS A 35 -4.23 -19.86 8.21
CA LYS A 35 -4.82 -19.06 7.13
C LYS A 35 -3.73 -18.32 6.35
N CYS A 36 -2.81 -17.62 7.03
CA CYS A 36 -1.72 -16.90 6.36
C CYS A 36 -0.87 -17.83 5.47
N ASP A 37 -0.55 -19.03 5.96
CA ASP A 37 0.22 -20.06 5.23
C ASP A 37 -0.45 -20.44 3.91
N GLN A 38 -1.77 -20.68 3.94
CA GLN A 38 -2.55 -21.02 2.74
C GLN A 38 -2.51 -19.89 1.70
N TYR A 39 -2.70 -18.64 2.11
CA TYR A 39 -2.67 -17.51 1.19
C TYR A 39 -1.28 -17.27 0.59
N LEU A 40 -0.24 -17.37 1.41
CA LEU A 40 1.14 -17.19 0.95
C LEU A 40 1.58 -18.33 0.02
N SER A 41 1.07 -19.55 0.23
CA SER A 41 1.32 -20.70 -0.67
C SER A 41 0.60 -20.59 -2.01
N ASP A 42 -0.52 -19.87 -2.06
CA ASP A 42 -1.29 -19.53 -3.27
C ASP A 42 -0.71 -18.33 -4.05
N ASP A 43 0.49 -17.86 -3.71
CA ASP A 43 1.12 -16.64 -4.25
C ASP A 43 0.28 -15.35 -4.04
N LYS A 44 -0.56 -15.31 -3.00
CA LYS A 44 -1.39 -14.14 -2.67
C LYS A 44 -0.77 -13.31 -1.57
N PHE A 45 -0.95 -11.99 -1.65
CA PHE A 45 -0.52 -11.07 -0.60
C PHE A 45 -1.50 -11.11 0.57
N LEU A 46 -1.00 -11.09 1.80
CA LEU A 46 -1.86 -11.03 3.00
C LEU A 46 -2.73 -9.75 3.03
N SER A 47 -2.29 -8.65 2.41
CA SER A 47 -3.06 -7.42 2.25
C SER A 47 -4.36 -7.58 1.45
N SER A 48 -4.47 -8.65 0.66
CA SER A 48 -5.67 -8.98 -0.12
C SER A 48 -6.73 -9.73 0.68
N PHE A 49 -6.39 -10.21 1.88
CA PHE A 49 -7.30 -10.94 2.74
C PHE A 49 -7.97 -10.02 3.76
N GLU A 50 -9.26 -10.25 3.99
CA GLU A 50 -10.04 -9.55 5.02
C GLU A 50 -9.81 -10.22 6.38
N PHE A 51 -8.85 -9.69 7.14
CA PHE A 51 -8.67 -10.05 8.53
C PHE A 51 -9.61 -9.24 9.42
N THR A 52 -10.10 -9.86 10.49
CA THR A 52 -10.74 -9.13 11.60
C THR A 52 -9.69 -8.32 12.38
N GLU A 53 -10.11 -7.29 13.11
CA GLU A 53 -9.19 -6.48 13.92
C GLU A 53 -8.39 -7.32 14.92
N ASP A 54 -9.02 -8.33 15.51
CA ASP A 54 -8.38 -9.18 16.50
C ASP A 54 -7.38 -10.16 15.86
N GLU A 55 -7.61 -10.60 14.63
CA GLU A 55 -6.62 -11.37 13.86
C GLU A 55 -5.41 -10.49 13.51
N ILE A 56 -5.65 -9.26 13.02
CA ILE A 56 -4.58 -8.28 12.72
C ILE A 56 -3.72 -8.01 13.95
N LYS A 57 -4.34 -7.78 15.12
CA LYS A 57 -3.62 -7.53 16.37
C LYS A 57 -2.70 -8.70 16.72
N ARG A 58 -3.17 -9.95 16.57
CA ARG A 58 -2.38 -11.15 16.86
C ARG A 58 -1.18 -11.31 15.93
N ILE A 59 -1.35 -11.01 14.65
CA ILE A 59 -0.24 -11.12 13.67
C ILE A 59 0.64 -9.87 13.56
N SER A 60 0.25 -8.76 14.21
CA SER A 60 0.97 -7.48 14.13
C SER A 60 2.45 -7.59 14.56
N GLY A 61 2.75 -8.47 15.51
CA GLY A 61 4.11 -8.71 16.00
C GLY A 61 5.07 -9.30 14.97
N PHE A 62 4.57 -10.02 13.95
CA PHE A 62 5.40 -10.64 12.92
C PHE A 62 5.91 -9.65 11.86
N SER A 63 5.28 -8.46 11.77
CA SER A 63 5.67 -7.41 10.81
C SER A 63 5.75 -7.90 9.36
N PHE A 64 4.78 -8.72 8.92
CA PHE A 64 4.74 -9.28 7.57
C PHE A 64 4.80 -8.20 6.48
N TYR A 65 5.64 -8.42 5.46
CA TYR A 65 5.78 -7.48 4.35
C TYR A 65 4.58 -7.51 3.43
N THR A 66 4.05 -8.69 3.15
CA THR A 66 2.87 -8.91 2.29
C THR A 66 1.57 -8.40 2.89
N LEU A 67 1.55 -8.05 4.19
CA LEU A 67 0.40 -7.40 4.83
C LEU A 67 0.40 -5.88 4.62
N LYS A 68 1.55 -5.28 4.27
CA LYS A 68 1.65 -3.83 4.10
C LYS A 68 0.89 -3.38 2.84
N PRO A 69 0.22 -2.22 2.87
CA PRO A 69 -0.37 -1.60 1.68
C PRO A 69 0.71 -1.33 0.62
N ILE A 70 0.40 -1.57 -0.65
CA ILE A 70 1.35 -1.46 -1.77
C ILE A 70 0.80 -0.51 -2.83
N ILE A 71 1.66 0.44 -3.23
CA ILE A 71 1.39 1.39 -4.32
C ILE A 71 2.37 1.09 -5.46
N ILE A 72 1.84 0.82 -6.65
CA ILE A 72 2.62 0.63 -7.87
C ILE A 72 2.76 1.97 -8.59
N ALA A 73 3.95 2.56 -8.56
CA ALA A 73 4.27 3.73 -9.35
C ALA A 73 4.81 3.32 -10.73
N LEU A 74 3.98 3.49 -11.77
CA LEU A 74 4.32 3.17 -13.15
C LEU A 74 4.99 4.36 -13.80
N ASN A 75 6.30 4.26 -14.01
CA ASN A 75 7.05 5.26 -14.74
C ASN A 75 6.91 5.05 -16.25
N LEU A 76 6.13 5.92 -16.89
CA LEU A 76 5.82 5.90 -18.31
C LEU A 76 6.62 6.97 -19.06
N SER A 77 6.87 6.74 -20.35
CA SER A 77 7.33 7.80 -21.25
C SER A 77 6.22 8.86 -21.43
N GLU A 78 6.59 10.05 -21.91
CA GLU A 78 5.64 11.15 -22.13
C GLU A 78 4.49 10.74 -23.07
N GLU A 79 4.80 10.01 -24.15
CA GLU A 79 3.82 9.52 -25.10
C GLU A 79 2.85 8.51 -24.47
N GLN A 80 3.37 7.55 -23.71
CA GLN A 80 2.58 6.54 -23.00
C GLN A 80 1.74 7.16 -21.87
N PHE A 81 2.29 8.16 -21.19
CA PHE A 81 1.59 8.89 -20.14
C PHE A 81 0.39 9.68 -20.72
N ARG A 82 0.59 10.39 -21.84
CA ARG A 82 -0.46 11.17 -22.52
C ARG A 82 -1.53 10.28 -23.16
N SER A 83 -1.11 9.23 -23.86
CA SER A 83 -2.04 8.29 -24.52
C SER A 83 -2.70 7.33 -23.53
N ASN A 84 -2.11 7.13 -22.36
CA ASN A 84 -2.46 6.09 -21.39
C ASN A 84 -2.46 4.68 -22.01
N VAL A 85 -1.61 4.44 -23.02
CA VAL A 85 -1.47 3.15 -23.70
C VAL A 85 -0.05 2.64 -23.44
N PHE A 86 0.04 1.43 -22.90
CA PHE A 86 1.30 0.76 -22.65
C PHE A 86 1.08 -0.77 -22.62
N PRO A 87 2.12 -1.57 -22.89
CA PRO A 87 2.00 -3.03 -22.90
C PRO A 87 1.53 -3.57 -21.54
N ARG A 88 0.71 -4.64 -21.58
CA ARG A 88 0.25 -5.38 -20.39
C ARG A 88 -0.57 -4.56 -19.39
N LYS A 89 -1.20 -3.46 -19.84
CA LYS A 89 -2.05 -2.63 -19.00
C LYS A 89 -3.19 -3.43 -18.35
N GLU A 90 -3.82 -4.33 -19.10
CA GLU A 90 -4.92 -5.18 -18.63
C GLU A 90 -4.43 -6.20 -17.59
N GLU A 91 -3.32 -6.89 -17.87
CA GLU A 91 -2.70 -7.84 -16.93
C GLU A 91 -2.35 -7.16 -15.60
N LEU A 92 -1.76 -5.96 -15.67
CA LEU A 92 -1.41 -5.18 -14.50
C LEU A 92 -2.65 -4.72 -13.72
N SER A 93 -3.70 -4.29 -14.41
CA SER A 93 -4.96 -3.89 -13.77
C SER A 93 -5.59 -5.06 -13.00
N GLN A 94 -5.52 -6.28 -13.54
CA GLN A 94 -5.98 -7.48 -12.86
C GLN A 94 -5.12 -7.80 -11.63
N LEU A 95 -3.79 -7.71 -11.75
CA LEU A 95 -2.88 -7.92 -10.62
C LEU A 95 -3.16 -6.95 -9.47
N ILE A 96 -3.34 -5.67 -9.78
CA ILE A 96 -3.64 -4.63 -8.78
C ILE A 96 -4.94 -4.94 -8.06
N LYS A 97 -6.00 -5.26 -8.82
CA LYS A 97 -7.32 -5.55 -8.27
C LYS A 97 -7.33 -6.80 -7.39
N ASN A 98 -6.65 -7.86 -7.81
CA ASN A 98 -6.61 -9.13 -7.08
C ASN A 98 -5.82 -9.05 -5.77
N ASN A 99 -4.88 -8.10 -5.65
CA ASN A 99 -3.97 -8.01 -4.50
C ASN A 99 -4.24 -6.82 -3.57
N ASN A 100 -5.37 -6.13 -3.75
CA ASN A 100 -5.73 -4.92 -2.99
C ASN A 100 -4.62 -3.85 -3.02
N MET A 101 -4.02 -3.67 -4.20
CA MET A 101 -3.00 -2.65 -4.43
C MET A 101 -3.63 -1.43 -5.09
N VAL A 102 -2.89 -0.33 -5.15
CA VAL A 102 -3.25 0.84 -5.95
C VAL A 102 -2.10 1.17 -6.90
N SER A 103 -2.40 1.81 -8.03
CA SER A 103 -1.37 2.24 -8.98
C SER A 103 -1.50 3.70 -9.36
N ILE A 104 -0.36 4.31 -9.65
CA ILE A 104 -0.28 5.65 -10.21
C ILE A 104 0.63 5.64 -11.44
N ASN A 105 0.18 6.29 -12.51
CA ASN A 105 1.01 6.57 -13.67
C ASN A 105 1.78 7.87 -13.42
N ILE A 106 3.09 7.85 -13.59
CA ILE A 106 3.97 9.01 -13.49
C ILE A 106 4.89 9.05 -14.71
N CYS A 107 5.39 10.24 -15.05
CA CYS A 107 6.50 10.37 -16.00
C CYS A 107 7.65 11.06 -15.27
N GLY A 108 8.64 10.29 -14.84
CA GLY A 108 9.72 10.80 -13.98
C GLY A 108 10.49 11.97 -14.61
N LYS A 109 10.62 11.98 -15.93
CA LYS A 109 11.26 13.09 -16.66
C LYS A 109 10.45 14.38 -16.54
N MET A 110 9.13 14.31 -16.78
CA MET A 110 8.23 15.45 -16.63
C MET A 110 8.19 15.93 -15.18
N GLU A 111 8.13 15.02 -14.20
CA GLU A 111 8.14 15.39 -12.78
C GLU A 111 9.44 16.12 -12.37
N MET A 112 10.57 15.72 -12.95
CA MET A 112 11.85 16.41 -12.70
C MET A 112 11.82 17.84 -13.25
N GLU A 113 11.28 18.05 -14.46
CA GLU A 113 11.13 19.38 -15.04
C GLU A 113 10.16 20.24 -14.20
N ILE A 114 8.99 19.69 -13.83
CA ILE A 114 7.99 20.33 -12.95
C ILE A 114 8.59 20.76 -11.60
N SER A 115 9.50 19.96 -11.05
CA SER A 115 10.13 20.23 -9.75
C SER A 115 11.11 21.41 -9.77
N GLN A 116 11.65 21.76 -10.95
CA GLN A 116 12.60 22.85 -11.14
C GLN A 116 11.93 24.18 -11.48
N LEU A 117 10.63 24.16 -11.81
CA LEU A 117 9.85 25.35 -12.12
C LEU A 117 9.41 26.08 -10.85
N GLU A 118 9.35 27.40 -10.95
CA GLU A 118 8.72 28.25 -9.95
C GLU A 118 7.21 27.99 -9.88
N PRO A 119 6.53 28.26 -8.74
CA PRO A 119 5.12 27.90 -8.54
C PRO A 119 4.16 28.38 -9.63
N GLU A 120 4.39 29.59 -10.15
CA GLU A 120 3.57 30.23 -11.19
C GLU A 120 3.74 29.52 -12.54
N GLU A 121 4.98 29.18 -12.91
CA GLU A 121 5.32 28.48 -14.15
C GLU A 121 4.87 27.01 -14.09
N ARG A 122 4.95 26.40 -12.90
CA ARG A 122 4.50 25.03 -12.67
C ARG A 122 3.02 24.85 -13.01
N GLN A 123 2.18 25.78 -12.58
CA GLN A 123 0.74 25.69 -12.81
C GLN A 123 0.41 25.78 -14.31
N VAL A 124 1.07 26.69 -15.03
CA VAL A 124 0.92 26.82 -16.49
C VAL A 124 1.37 25.54 -17.19
N PHE A 125 2.50 24.97 -16.81
CA PHE A 125 3.02 23.73 -17.39
C PHE A 125 2.09 22.53 -17.13
N LEU A 126 1.51 22.43 -15.94
CA LEU A 126 0.52 21.40 -15.62
C LEU A 126 -0.75 21.55 -16.48
N GLU A 127 -1.25 22.78 -16.64
CA GLU A 127 -2.42 23.07 -17.48
C GLU A 127 -2.20 22.72 -18.95
N ASP A 128 -1.03 23.03 -19.50
CA ASP A 128 -0.64 22.65 -20.87
C ASP A 128 -0.61 21.14 -21.08
N LEU A 129 -0.34 20.38 -20.02
CA LEU A 129 -0.36 18.92 -20.01
C LEU A 129 -1.75 18.33 -19.69
N GLY A 130 -2.75 19.19 -19.42
CA GLY A 130 -4.09 18.76 -18.99
C GLY A 130 -4.12 18.15 -17.59
N LEU A 131 -3.11 18.44 -16.77
CA LEU A 131 -2.98 17.97 -15.39
C LEU A 131 -3.39 19.07 -14.40
N LYS A 132 -4.01 18.68 -13.30
CA LYS A 132 -4.38 19.61 -12.22
C LYS A 132 -3.35 19.71 -11.10
N GLU A 133 -2.46 18.72 -11.03
CA GLU A 133 -1.55 18.48 -9.91
C GLU A 133 -0.40 17.60 -10.39
N SER A 134 0.75 17.74 -9.73
CA SER A 134 1.95 16.94 -10.01
C SER A 134 1.74 15.46 -9.71
N GLY A 135 2.57 14.59 -10.27
CA GLY A 135 2.61 13.18 -9.93
C GLY A 135 2.97 12.94 -8.46
N ILE A 136 3.82 13.80 -7.88
CA ILE A 136 4.16 13.74 -6.45
C ILE A 136 2.92 14.02 -5.58
N GLU A 137 2.16 15.09 -5.87
CA GLU A 137 0.94 15.41 -5.12
C GLU A 137 -0.12 14.31 -5.25
N ARG A 138 -0.29 13.77 -6.45
CA ARG A 138 -1.16 12.61 -6.70
C ARG A 138 -0.73 11.39 -5.90
N LEU A 139 0.57 11.09 -5.86
CA LEU A 139 1.12 9.96 -5.10
C LEU A 139 0.90 10.17 -3.59
N CYS A 140 1.12 11.38 -3.08
CA CYS A 140 0.84 11.73 -1.69
C CYS A 140 -0.63 11.50 -1.34
N ARG A 141 -1.56 11.97 -2.17
CA ARG A 141 -3.00 11.78 -1.94
C ARG A 141 -3.39 10.30 -1.94
N ILE A 142 -2.96 9.56 -2.96
CA ILE A 142 -3.24 8.11 -3.06
C ILE A 142 -2.65 7.36 -1.86
N GLY A 143 -1.43 7.72 -1.43
CA GLY A 143 -0.82 7.11 -0.26
C GLY A 143 -1.58 7.39 1.04
N TYR A 144 -2.07 8.63 1.21
CA TYR A 144 -2.87 9.01 2.36
C TYR A 144 -4.18 8.22 2.43
N GLU A 145 -4.88 8.13 1.30
CA GLU A 145 -6.13 7.37 1.18
C GLU A 145 -5.90 5.87 1.38
N HIS A 146 -4.87 5.30 0.76
CA HIS A 146 -4.56 3.87 0.83
C HIS A 146 -4.10 3.42 2.22
N LEU A 147 -3.47 4.32 2.98
CA LEU A 147 -3.16 4.10 4.40
C LEU A 147 -4.37 4.28 5.33
N GLY A 148 -5.54 4.65 4.78
CA GLY A 148 -6.75 4.92 5.55
C GLY A 148 -6.62 6.15 6.44
N LEU A 149 -5.89 7.17 5.98
CA LEU A 149 -5.64 8.40 6.74
C LEU A 149 -6.61 9.50 6.31
N ILE A 150 -7.01 10.33 7.27
CA ILE A 150 -7.77 11.56 7.07
C ILE A 150 -7.10 12.72 7.79
N THR A 151 -7.46 13.95 7.39
CA THR A 151 -6.94 15.17 7.99
C THR A 151 -8.04 15.92 8.71
N PHE A 152 -7.78 16.33 9.96
CA PHE A 152 -8.63 17.30 10.66
C PHE A 152 -7.85 18.58 10.96
N PHE A 153 -8.55 19.70 11.11
CA PHE A 153 -7.94 21.01 11.32
C PHE A 153 -8.20 21.54 12.71
N THR A 154 -7.19 22.16 13.31
CA THR A 154 -7.33 23.00 14.49
C THR A 154 -7.00 24.44 14.14
N VAL A 155 -7.83 25.38 14.58
CA VAL A 155 -7.61 26.81 14.39
C VAL A 155 -7.48 27.46 15.77
N VAL A 156 -6.32 28.04 16.07
CA VAL A 156 -6.06 28.75 17.33
C VAL A 156 -5.45 30.10 17.01
N LYS A 157 -6.21 31.18 17.27
CA LYS A 157 -5.85 32.54 16.85
C LYS A 157 -5.57 32.57 15.35
N ASP A 158 -4.33 32.83 14.95
CA ASP A 158 -3.87 32.93 13.56
C ASP A 158 -3.16 31.66 13.08
N GLU A 159 -3.10 30.60 13.90
CA GLU A 159 -2.49 29.32 13.52
C GLU A 159 -3.57 28.34 13.06
N VAL A 160 -3.42 27.86 11.82
CA VAL A 160 -4.19 26.75 11.26
C VAL A 160 -3.27 25.55 11.12
N ARG A 161 -3.60 24.44 11.78
CA ARG A 161 -2.81 23.21 11.73
C ARG A 161 -3.63 22.03 11.25
N ALA A 162 -3.06 21.28 10.32
CA ALA A 162 -3.56 20.01 9.81
C ALA A 162 -2.98 18.85 10.63
N TRP A 163 -3.84 17.92 11.05
CA TRP A 163 -3.46 16.73 11.82
C TRP A 163 -3.88 15.46 11.09
N THR A 164 -2.95 14.52 10.98
CA THR A 164 -3.16 13.20 10.38
C THR A 164 -3.75 12.23 11.40
N ILE A 165 -4.88 11.60 11.11
CA ILE A 165 -5.46 10.51 11.91
C ILE A 165 -5.89 9.35 11.00
N LYS A 166 -6.05 8.15 11.56
CA LYS A 166 -6.69 7.04 10.86
C LYS A 166 -8.20 7.27 10.81
N LYS A 167 -8.81 6.85 9.70
CA LYS A 167 -10.27 6.88 9.47
C LYS A 167 -11.01 5.99 10.46
#